data_AF-A0A8C8ZHK0-F1
#
_entry.id   AF-A0A8C8ZHK0-F1
#
_cell.length_a   1.000
_cell.length_b   1.000
_cell.length_c   1.000
_cell.angle_alpha   90.00
_cell.angle_beta   90.00
_cell.angle_gamma   90.00
#
_symmetry.space_group_name_H-M   'P 1'
#
loop_
_entity.id
_entity.type
_entity.pdbx_description
1 polymer ?
#
loop_
_entity_poly.entity_id
_entity_poly.type
_entity_poly.pdbx_seq_one_letter_code
_entity_poly.pdbx_strand_id
1 'polypeptide(L)'
;MVMGLGPLLLVFMLGLGLTPLNLAQDDSRYKHFLTEHYDAKPRGRNDRYCESMMERRGLTSPCKDTNTFIHGNKGNIKAICGNKNGNNSMQFGEQMFL
;
A
#
# COMPACT_ATOMS: atom_id res chain seq x y z
N MET A 1 -21.54 -4.99 -51.15
CA MET A 1 -20.21 -4.56 -50.71
C MET A 1 -20.18 -4.58 -49.18
N VAL A 2 -19.79 -5.72 -48.58
CA VAL A 2 -19.65 -5.82 -47.11
C VAL A 2 -18.29 -5.23 -46.77
N MET A 3 -18.28 -3.95 -46.42
CA MET A 3 -17.08 -3.28 -45.94
C MET A 3 -16.78 -3.82 -44.56
N GLY A 4 -15.65 -4.53 -44.46
CA GLY A 4 -15.31 -5.41 -43.34
C GLY A 4 -15.27 -4.68 -42.01
N LEU A 5 -15.99 -5.22 -41.02
CA LEU A 5 -15.87 -4.87 -39.60
C LEU A 5 -14.55 -5.39 -38.98
N GLY A 6 -13.82 -6.25 -39.70
CA GLY A 6 -12.58 -6.89 -39.26
C GLY A 6 -11.43 -5.94 -38.91
N PRO A 7 -11.10 -4.91 -39.72
CA PRO A 7 -10.06 -3.94 -39.38
C PRO A 7 -10.42 -3.13 -38.13
N LEU A 8 -11.71 -2.81 -37.95
CA LEU A 8 -12.20 -2.02 -36.83
C LEU A 8 -12.13 -2.82 -35.52
N LEU A 9 -12.44 -4.13 -35.58
CA LEU A 9 -12.25 -5.07 -34.47
C LEU A 9 -10.77 -5.26 -34.11
N LEU A 10 -9.88 -5.33 -35.10
CA LEU A 10 -8.43 -5.45 -34.87
C LEU A 10 -7.85 -4.23 -34.14
N VAL A 11 -8.27 -3.01 -34.51
CA VAL A 11 -7.85 -1.78 -33.84
C VAL A 11 -8.36 -1.74 -32.39
N PHE A 12 -9.59 -2.20 -32.13
CA PHE A 12 -10.14 -2.29 -30.78
C PHE A 12 -9.35 -3.27 -29.89
N MET A 13 -9.05 -4.47 -30.39
CA MET A 13 -8.28 -5.47 -29.64
C MET A 13 -6.85 -5.02 -29.36
N LEU A 14 -6.22 -4.33 -30.32
CA LEU A 14 -4.87 -3.77 -30.13
C LEU A 14 -4.85 -2.62 -29.12
N GLY A 15 -5.93 -1.82 -29.06
CA GLY A 15 -6.10 -0.76 -28.05
C GLY A 15 -6.33 -1.29 -26.63
N LEU A 16 -7.07 -2.39 -26.46
CA LEU A 16 -7.31 -3.00 -25.14
C LEU A 16 -6.05 -3.65 -24.56
N GLY A 17 -5.20 -4.26 -25.40
CA GLY A 17 -3.94 -4.91 -24.97
C GLY A 17 -2.86 -3.95 -24.47
N LEU A 18 -3.01 -2.65 -24.71
CA LEU A 18 -2.06 -1.61 -24.30
C LEU A 18 -2.47 -0.88 -23.01
N THR A 19 -3.58 -1.26 -22.37
CA THR A 19 -3.95 -0.66 -21.08
C THR A 19 -3.13 -1.29 -19.95
N PRO A 20 -2.29 -0.52 -19.23
CA PRO A 20 -1.57 -1.05 -18.09
C PRO A 20 -2.56 -1.34 -16.96
N LEU A 21 -2.93 -2.62 -16.80
CA LEU A 21 -3.74 -3.13 -15.70
C LEU A 21 -3.12 -2.86 -14.31
N ASN A 22 -1.86 -2.40 -14.27
CA ASN A 22 -1.05 -2.22 -13.05
C ASN A 22 -1.45 -1.02 -12.18
N LEU A 23 -2.03 0.06 -12.74
CA LEU A 23 -2.33 1.27 -11.95
C LEU A 23 -3.36 1.02 -10.84
N ALA A 24 -4.34 0.15 -11.09
CA ALA A 24 -5.35 -0.21 -10.10
C ALA A 24 -4.84 -1.16 -9.01
N GLN A 25 -3.82 -1.97 -9.31
CA GLN A 25 -3.23 -2.91 -8.34
C GLN A 25 -2.34 -2.23 -7.32
N ASP A 26 -1.67 -1.13 -7.69
CA ASP A 26 -0.77 -0.41 -6.80
C ASP A 26 -1.54 0.27 -5.65
N ASP A 27 -2.69 0.89 -5.95
CA ASP A 27 -3.49 1.59 -4.94
C ASP A 27 -4.15 0.62 -3.94
N SER A 28 -4.57 -0.58 -4.37
CA SER A 28 -5.15 -1.57 -3.45
C SER A 28 -4.12 -2.14 -2.48
N ARG A 29 -2.91 -2.47 -2.96
CA ARG A 29 -1.80 -2.93 -2.13
C ARG A 29 -1.31 -1.83 -1.18
N TYR A 30 -1.21 -0.60 -1.66
CA TYR A 30 -0.82 0.54 -0.83
C TYR A 30 -1.86 0.82 0.27
N LYS A 31 -3.15 0.77 -0.05
CA LYS A 31 -4.21 0.89 0.96
C LYS A 31 -4.15 -0.23 1.99
N HIS A 32 -3.95 -1.47 1.54
CA HIS A 32 -3.80 -2.62 2.44
C HIS A 32 -2.59 -2.45 3.36
N PHE A 33 -1.43 -2.05 2.82
CA PHE A 33 -0.24 -1.71 3.61
C PHE A 33 -0.55 -0.66 4.69
N LEU A 34 -1.26 0.41 4.37
CA LEU A 34 -1.62 1.44 5.36
C LEU A 34 -2.58 0.90 6.43
N THR A 35 -3.50 0.01 6.05
CA THR A 35 -4.41 -0.64 7.00
C THR A 35 -3.65 -1.52 7.99
N GLU A 36 -2.67 -2.28 7.54
CA GLU A 36 -1.92 -3.18 8.43
C GLU A 36 -0.82 -2.46 9.20
N HIS A 37 -0.16 -1.46 8.60
CA HIS A 37 1.13 -0.98 9.10
C HIS A 37 1.19 0.49 9.44
N TYR A 38 0.12 1.29 9.29
CA TYR A 38 0.21 2.73 9.54
C TYR A 38 -0.80 3.24 10.57
N ASP A 39 -0.31 4.06 11.50
CA ASP A 39 -1.15 4.84 12.41
C ASP A 39 -0.49 6.20 12.69
N ALA A 40 -1.08 7.30 12.22
CA ALA A 40 -0.39 8.60 12.20
C ALA A 40 -0.02 9.13 13.59
N LYS A 41 -0.93 8.98 14.56
CA LYS A 41 -0.85 9.58 15.89
C LYS A 41 -1.41 8.58 16.92
N PRO A 42 -0.59 7.62 17.38
CA PRO A 42 -1.03 6.64 18.36
C PRO A 42 -1.36 7.32 19.69
N ARG A 43 -2.35 6.79 20.40
CA ARG A 43 -2.67 7.20 21.77
C ARG A 43 -2.06 6.20 22.74
N GLY A 44 -0.80 6.43 23.10
CA GLY A 44 0.00 5.47 23.86
C GLY A 44 0.62 4.40 22.96
N ARG A 45 1.60 3.66 23.49
CA ARG A 45 2.35 2.59 22.80
C ARG A 45 2.53 1.40 23.73
N ASN A 46 1.44 1.02 24.37
CA ASN A 46 1.37 -0.07 25.36
C ASN A 46 0.59 -1.27 24.79
N ASP A 47 0.51 -2.35 25.55
CA ASP A 47 -0.13 -3.59 25.11
C ASP A 47 -1.59 -3.38 24.71
N ARG A 48 -2.32 -2.53 25.46
CA ARG A 48 -3.70 -2.14 25.13
C ARG A 48 -3.80 -1.46 23.76
N TYR A 49 -2.84 -0.61 23.41
CA TYR A 49 -2.78 -0.01 22.07
C TYR A 49 -2.62 -1.11 21.01
N CYS A 50 -1.69 -2.04 21.21
CA CYS A 50 -1.47 -3.14 20.28
C CYS A 50 -2.73 -4.00 20.11
N GLU A 51 -3.34 -4.46 21.21
CA GLU A 51 -4.56 -5.29 21.19
C GLU A 51 -5.71 -4.60 20.44
N SER A 52 -6.04 -3.37 20.83
CA SER A 52 -7.16 -2.63 20.22
C SER A 52 -6.90 -2.26 18.76
N MET A 53 -5.65 -1.98 18.39
CA MET A 53 -5.30 -1.68 17.01
C MET A 53 -5.32 -2.92 16.12
N MET A 54 -4.81 -4.06 16.59
CA MET A 54 -4.87 -5.32 15.85
C MET A 54 -6.31 -5.71 15.54
N GLU A 55 -7.21 -5.59 16.52
CA GLU A 55 -8.65 -5.85 16.34
C GLU A 55 -9.27 -4.86 15.35
N ARG A 56 -9.04 -3.55 15.54
CA ARG A 56 -9.60 -2.50 14.67
C ARG A 56 -9.17 -2.64 13.21
N ARG A 57 -7.98 -3.22 12.96
CA ARG A 57 -7.45 -3.45 11.61
C ARG A 57 -7.78 -4.84 11.06
N GLY A 58 -8.52 -5.66 11.80
CA GLY A 58 -8.96 -6.99 11.36
C GLY A 58 -7.84 -8.03 11.32
N LEU A 59 -6.81 -7.88 12.15
CA LEU A 59 -5.63 -8.75 12.19
C LEU A 59 -5.72 -9.85 13.26
N THR A 60 -6.92 -10.13 13.75
CA THR A 60 -7.20 -11.05 14.86
C THR A 60 -7.95 -12.32 14.44
N SER A 61 -8.20 -12.53 13.14
CA SER A 61 -8.91 -13.73 12.64
C SER A 61 -8.35 -14.26 11.31
N PRO A 62 -7.33 -15.16 11.34
CA PRO A 62 -6.62 -15.62 12.53
C PRO A 62 -5.74 -14.52 13.12
N CYS A 63 -5.37 -14.68 14.39
CA CYS A 63 -4.44 -13.75 15.04
C CYS A 63 -3.12 -13.73 14.30
N LYS A 64 -2.72 -12.56 13.80
CA LYS A 64 -1.41 -12.36 13.19
C LYS A 64 -0.35 -12.34 14.29
N ASP A 65 0.63 -13.22 14.19
CA ASP A 65 1.63 -13.45 15.25
C ASP A 65 2.45 -12.19 15.59
N THR A 66 2.78 -11.36 14.60
CA THR A 66 3.50 -10.11 14.80
C THR A 66 3.08 -9.10 13.75
N ASN A 67 2.91 -7.86 14.18
CA ASN A 67 2.63 -6.75 13.30
C ASN A 67 3.25 -5.47 13.85
N THR A 68 3.67 -4.57 12.95
CA THR A 68 4.28 -3.30 13.34
C THR A 68 3.52 -2.14 12.73
N PHE A 69 3.23 -1.14 13.57
CA PHE A 69 2.60 0.10 13.17
C PHE A 69 3.65 1.21 13.09
N ILE A 70 3.64 1.91 11.96
CA ILE A 70 4.46 3.04 11.62
C ILE A 70 3.69 4.33 11.96
N HIS A 71 4.36 5.26 12.66
CA HIS A 71 3.79 6.55 13.05
C HIS A 71 4.41 7.73 12.32
N GLY A 72 3.74 8.89 12.35
CA GLY A 72 4.22 10.11 11.70
C GLY A 72 3.54 10.40 10.36
N ASN A 73 4.31 10.81 9.33
CA ASN A 73 3.76 11.28 8.05
C ASN A 73 3.86 10.21 6.94
N LYS A 74 2.73 9.88 6.30
CA LYS A 74 2.68 8.97 5.12
C LYS A 74 3.62 9.38 3.98
N GLY A 75 3.81 10.69 3.78
CA GLY A 75 4.71 11.21 2.75
C GLY A 75 6.15 10.75 2.94
N ASN A 76 6.59 10.65 4.20
CA ASN A 76 7.92 10.15 4.51
C ASN A 76 8.04 8.65 4.21
N ILE A 77 6.97 7.88 4.46
CA ILE A 77 6.91 6.45 4.10
C ILE A 77 7.03 6.28 2.58
N LYS A 78 6.26 7.05 1.81
CA LYS A 78 6.35 7.02 0.34
C LYS A 78 7.74 7.42 -0.17
N ALA A 79 8.41 8.34 0.52
CA ALA A 79 9.74 8.80 0.13
C ALA A 79 10.82 7.71 0.27
N ILE A 80 10.59 6.66 1.06
CA ILE A 80 11.48 5.49 1.17
C ILE A 80 11.63 4.79 -0.18
N CYS A 81 10.55 4.73 -0.97
CA CYS A 81 10.57 4.12 -2.31
C CYS A 81 11.35 4.95 -3.35
N GLY A 82 11.79 6.16 -3.00
CA GLY A 82 12.55 7.04 -3.89
C GLY A 82 14.02 7.17 -3.50
N ASN A 83 14.87 7.53 -4.47
CA ASN A 83 16.31 7.72 -4.29
C ASN A 83 16.71 8.81 -3.27
N LYS A 84 15.75 9.57 -2.73
CA LYS A 84 16.00 10.63 -1.73
C LYS A 84 16.18 10.10 -0.30
N ASN A 85 15.74 8.87 0.00
CA ASN A 85 15.71 8.37 1.37
C ASN A 85 16.27 6.95 1.55
N GLY A 86 16.74 6.29 0.48
CA GLY A 86 17.28 4.92 0.56
C GLY A 86 18.51 4.80 1.46
N ASN A 87 19.32 5.86 1.52
CA ASN A 87 20.56 6.00 2.30
C ASN A 87 20.32 6.50 3.74
N ASN A 88 19.14 7.07 4.05
CA ASN A 88 18.74 7.51 5.39
C ASN A 88 17.67 6.60 6.01
N SER A 89 17.35 5.48 5.35
CA SER A 89 16.31 4.52 5.73
C SER A 89 16.57 3.88 7.09
N MET A 90 17.85 3.69 7.47
CA MET A 90 18.24 3.21 8.81
C MET A 90 17.85 4.19 9.93
N GLN A 91 18.00 5.50 9.72
CA GLN A 91 17.63 6.49 10.75
C GLN A 91 16.11 6.72 10.82
N PHE A 92 15.40 6.44 9.73
CA PHE A 92 13.93 6.45 9.67
C PHE A 92 13.31 5.32 10.52
N GLY A 93 13.94 4.15 10.57
CA GLY A 93 13.47 3.03 11.39
C GLY A 93 13.55 3.32 12.89
N GLU A 94 14.50 4.12 13.35
CA GLU A 94 14.65 4.37 14.79
C GLU A 94 13.58 5.33 15.34
N GLN A 95 13.25 6.39 14.61
CA GLN A 95 12.26 7.41 15.04
C GLN A 95 10.80 7.01 14.83
N MET A 96 10.56 5.98 14.03
CA MET A 96 9.22 5.59 13.58
C MET A 96 8.66 4.41 14.39
N PHE A 97 9.55 3.62 14.99
CA PHE A 97 9.25 2.43 15.79
C PHE A 97 9.42 2.65 17.31
N LEU A 98 10.13 3.73 17.73
CA LEU A 98 10.13 4.31 19.09
C LEU A 98 9.07 5.39 19.24
#